data_AF-A0A6I7X6U5-F1
#
_entry.id   AF-A0A6I7X6U5-F1
#
_cell.length_a   1.000
_cell.length_b   1.000
_cell.length_c   1.000
_cell.angle_alpha   90.00
_cell.angle_beta   90.00
_cell.angle_gamma   90.00
#
_symmetry.space_group_name_H-M   'P 1'
#
loop_
_entity.id
_entity.type
_entity.pdbx_description
1 polymer ?
#
loop_
_entity_poly.entity_id
_entity_poly.type
_entity_poly.pdbx_seq_one_letter_code
_entity_poly.pdbx_strand_id
1 'polypeptide(L)'
;KAGRIAGSGVTGELRKAILDKSPELLQMVIDKALEGGDVTAAMALLNKVMPSLKAANEPIQFTLAASKGLSGTGEQIVQSIADGSVPLDSGTQLLTSLASLAKLQEMDELTRRIEALEKNK
;
A
#
# COMPACT_ATOMS: atom_id res chain seq x y z
N LYS A 1 -35.79 18.22 -8.60
CA LYS A 1 -34.95 18.55 -9.77
C LYS A 1 -34.13 17.31 -10.11
N ALA A 2 -34.34 16.70 -11.27
CA ALA A 2 -33.54 15.54 -11.70
C ALA A 2 -32.07 15.95 -11.80
N GLY A 3 -31.18 15.15 -11.22
CA GLY A 3 -29.74 15.42 -11.21
C GLY A 3 -29.15 15.39 -12.62
N ARG A 4 -28.03 16.08 -12.79
CA ARG A 4 -27.28 16.14 -14.05
C ARG A 4 -26.93 14.73 -14.52
N ILE A 5 -27.24 14.41 -15.78
CA ILE A 5 -27.02 13.08 -16.37
C ILE A 5 -25.53 12.71 -16.28
N ALA A 6 -25.19 11.49 -15.87
CA ALA A 6 -23.80 11.07 -15.76
C ALA A 6 -23.06 11.26 -17.10
N GLY A 7 -21.96 12.02 -17.09
CA GLY A 7 -21.19 12.34 -18.29
C GLY A 7 -21.65 13.56 -19.10
N SER A 8 -22.78 14.19 -18.80
CA SER A 8 -23.35 15.33 -19.57
C SER A 8 -22.66 16.68 -19.35
N GLY A 9 -21.42 16.70 -18.85
CA GLY A 9 -20.72 17.94 -18.47
C GLY A 9 -19.50 18.14 -19.31
N VAL A 10 -18.96 19.36 -19.33
CA VAL A 10 -17.72 19.70 -20.07
C VAL A 10 -16.62 18.66 -19.85
N THR A 11 -16.42 18.19 -18.61
CA THR A 11 -15.44 17.13 -18.29
C THR A 11 -15.79 15.76 -18.90
N GLY A 12 -17.07 15.42 -18.99
CA GLY A 12 -17.54 14.16 -19.58
C GLY A 12 -17.46 14.15 -21.10
N GLU A 13 -17.77 15.28 -21.73
CA GLU A 13 -17.58 15.49 -23.17
C GLU A 13 -16.10 15.44 -23.55
N LEU A 14 -15.24 16.12 -22.77
CA LEU A 14 -13.79 16.06 -22.97
C LEU A 14 -13.24 14.64 -22.81
N ARG A 15 -13.69 13.91 -21.78
CA ARG A 15 -13.29 12.51 -21.58
C ARG A 15 -13.71 11.63 -22.75
N LYS A 16 -14.93 11.82 -23.28
CA LYS A 16 -15.42 11.07 -24.44
C LYS A 16 -14.56 11.36 -25.68
N ALA A 17 -14.30 12.63 -25.98
CA ALA A 17 -13.47 13.02 -27.12
C ALA A 17 -12.05 12.44 -27.04
N ILE A 18 -11.44 12.40 -25.84
CA ILE A 18 -10.13 11.78 -25.63
C ILE A 18 -10.21 10.24 -25.79
N LEU A 19 -11.28 9.61 -25.29
CA LEU A 19 -11.49 8.17 -25.42
C LEU A 19 -11.58 7.76 -26.89
N ASP A 20 -12.40 8.47 -27.67
CA ASP A 20 -12.59 8.22 -29.10
C ASP A 20 -11.27 8.34 -29.89
N LYS A 21 -10.32 9.14 -29.39
CA LYS A 21 -8.98 9.35 -29.97
C LYS A 21 -7.87 8.53 -29.33
N SER A 22 -8.19 7.70 -28.35
CA SER A 22 -7.18 6.93 -27.59
C SER A 22 -6.29 6.03 -28.46
N PRO A 23 -6.79 5.36 -29.52
CA PRO A 23 -5.93 4.56 -30.40
C PRO A 23 -4.90 5.40 -31.17
N GLU A 24 -5.32 6.55 -31.72
CA GLU A 24 -4.43 7.47 -32.45
C GLU A 24 -3.39 8.09 -31.52
N LEU A 25 -3.79 8.46 -30.30
CA LEU A 25 -2.88 8.95 -29.27
C LEU A 25 -1.86 7.88 -28.85
N LEU A 26 -2.28 6.62 -28.73
CA LEU A 26 -1.38 5.52 -28.42
C LEU A 26 -0.34 5.34 -29.53
N GLN A 27 -0.76 5.35 -30.79
CA GLN A 27 0.15 5.24 -31.94
C GLN A 27 1.17 6.39 -31.95
N MET A 28 0.73 7.63 -31.74
CA MET A 28 1.63 8.79 -31.63
C MET A 28 2.70 8.59 -30.55
N VAL A 29 2.33 8.03 -29.39
CA VAL A 29 3.28 7.79 -28.29
C VAL A 29 4.26 6.66 -28.66
N ILE A 30 3.79 5.62 -29.36
CA ILE A 30 4.64 4.54 -29.88
C ILE A 30 5.67 5.08 -30.87
N ASP A 31 5.23 5.89 -31.84
CA ASP A 31 6.11 6.44 -32.87
C ASP A 31 7.17 7.37 -32.23
N LYS A 32 6.77 8.20 -31.26
CA LYS A 32 7.73 9.02 -30.48
C LYS A 32 8.74 8.20 -29.70
N ALA A 33 8.31 7.07 -29.13
CA ALA A 33 9.19 6.19 -28.37
C ALA A 33 10.19 5.46 -29.28
N LEU A 34 9.72 4.94 -30.42
CA LEU A 34 10.53 4.11 -31.33
C LEU A 34 11.38 4.92 -32.30
N GLU A 35 10.80 5.93 -32.93
CA GLU A 35 11.45 6.72 -33.99
C GLU A 35 12.05 8.01 -33.42
N GLY A 36 11.32 8.67 -32.52
CA GLY A 36 11.75 9.91 -31.88
C GLY A 36 12.80 9.73 -30.77
N GLY A 37 13.02 8.48 -30.32
CA GLY A 37 13.96 8.17 -29.23
C GLY A 37 13.56 8.74 -27.87
N ASP A 38 12.29 9.09 -27.68
CA ASP A 38 11.81 9.65 -26.40
C ASP A 38 11.71 8.55 -25.33
N VAL A 39 12.71 8.52 -24.46
CA VAL A 39 12.81 7.58 -23.34
C VAL A 39 11.61 7.70 -22.39
N THR A 40 11.02 8.89 -22.24
CA THR A 40 9.85 9.09 -21.38
C THR A 40 8.61 8.44 -21.97
N ALA A 41 8.39 8.59 -23.29
CA ALA A 41 7.32 7.91 -24.01
C ALA A 41 7.49 6.38 -23.96
N ALA A 42 8.71 5.90 -24.17
CA ALA A 42 9.04 4.47 -24.06
C ALA A 42 8.75 3.92 -22.65
N MET A 43 9.21 4.61 -21.60
CA MET A 43 8.96 4.21 -20.21
C MET A 43 7.48 4.24 -19.86
N ALA A 44 6.70 5.20 -20.35
CA ALA A 44 5.26 5.28 -20.13
C ALA A 44 4.52 4.06 -20.71
N LEU A 45 4.93 3.59 -21.90
CA LEU A 45 4.38 2.38 -22.53
C LEU A 45 4.85 1.10 -21.82
N LEU A 46 6.15 0.99 -21.52
CA LEU A 46 6.71 -0.17 -20.84
C LEU A 46 6.06 -0.40 -19.47
N ASN A 47 5.78 0.66 -18.70
CA ASN A 47 5.07 0.56 -17.41
C ASN A 47 3.62 0.06 -17.52
N LYS A 48 3.01 0.05 -18.72
CA LYS A 48 1.66 -0.51 -18.95
C LYS A 48 1.67 -1.99 -19.29
N VAL A 49 2.77 -2.48 -19.85
CA VAL A 49 2.90 -3.89 -20.29
C VAL A 49 3.70 -4.71 -19.28
N MET A 50 4.67 -4.08 -18.62
CA MET A 50 5.48 -4.70 -17.58
C MET A 50 4.80 -4.50 -16.22
N PRO A 51 4.64 -5.56 -15.40
CA PRO A 51 4.28 -5.38 -14.00
C PRO A 51 5.35 -4.50 -13.35
N SER A 52 4.94 -3.48 -12.61
CA SER A 52 5.90 -2.68 -11.85
C SER A 52 6.57 -3.60 -10.84
N LEU A 53 7.87 -3.85 -11.05
CA LEU A 53 8.72 -4.48 -10.04
C LEU A 53 8.78 -3.51 -8.87
N LYS A 54 7.84 -3.65 -7.92
CA LYS A 54 8.01 -3.01 -6.62
C LYS A 54 9.33 -3.54 -6.08
N ALA A 55 10.22 -2.64 -5.68
CA ALA A 55 11.34 -3.01 -4.83
C ALA A 55 10.74 -3.75 -3.63
N ALA A 56 10.86 -5.06 -3.62
CA ALA A 56 10.45 -5.91 -2.54
C ALA A 56 11.72 -6.35 -1.85
N ASN A 57 11.77 -6.15 -0.53
CA ASN A 57 12.87 -6.69 0.26
C ASN A 57 12.85 -8.21 0.14
N GLU A 58 14.04 -8.81 0.12
CA GLU A 58 14.19 -10.25 0.11
C GLU A 58 13.47 -10.86 1.33
N PRO A 59 12.77 -12.00 1.18
CA PRO A 59 12.11 -12.65 2.30
C PRO A 59 13.15 -13.00 3.38
N ILE A 60 12.97 -12.42 4.55
CA ILE A 60 13.85 -12.61 5.71
C ILE A 60 13.24 -13.65 6.64
N GLN A 61 14.05 -14.63 7.02
CA GLN A 61 13.70 -15.60 8.05
C GLN A 61 14.20 -15.10 9.39
N PHE A 62 13.30 -14.88 10.33
CA PHE A 62 13.65 -14.48 11.70
C PHE A 62 12.70 -15.17 12.69
N THR A 63 13.21 -15.44 13.90
CA THR A 63 12.44 -16.14 14.93
C THR A 63 11.80 -15.13 15.87
N LEU A 64 10.47 -15.16 15.97
CA LEU A 64 9.70 -14.39 16.94
C LEU A 64 9.32 -15.28 18.13
N ALA A 65 9.84 -14.98 19.32
CA ALA A 65 9.46 -15.65 20.55
C ALA A 65 8.19 -14.99 21.14
N ALA A 66 7.03 -15.35 20.60
CA ALA A 66 5.72 -14.82 21.01
C ALA A 66 5.40 -15.06 22.51
N SER A 67 6.11 -15.98 23.17
CA SER A 67 5.97 -16.27 24.60
C SER A 67 6.39 -15.11 25.52
N LYS A 68 7.10 -14.10 25.01
CA LYS A 68 7.55 -12.94 25.81
C LYS A 68 6.55 -11.77 25.87
N GLY A 69 5.35 -11.94 25.30
CA GLY A 69 4.36 -10.87 25.20
C GLY A 69 4.79 -9.74 24.26
N LEU A 70 3.95 -8.71 24.14
CA LEU A 70 4.17 -7.61 23.18
C LEU A 70 5.49 -6.88 23.41
N SER A 71 5.80 -6.49 24.65
CA SER A 71 7.02 -5.75 24.97
C SER A 71 8.29 -6.54 24.65
N GLY A 72 8.36 -7.80 25.08
CA GLY A 72 9.53 -8.65 24.79
C GLY A 72 9.66 -9.01 23.31
N THR A 73 8.55 -9.08 22.59
CA THR A 73 8.56 -9.23 21.12
C THR A 73 9.13 -7.97 20.46
N GLY A 74 8.76 -6.78 20.94
CA GLY A 74 9.28 -5.50 20.45
C GLY A 74 10.79 -5.38 20.67
N GLU A 75 11.28 -5.69 21.86
CA GLU A 75 12.71 -5.71 22.18
C GLU A 75 13.48 -6.68 21.28
N GLN A 76 12.93 -7.87 21.02
CA GLN A 76 13.55 -8.86 20.14
C GLN A 76 13.66 -8.36 18.69
N ILE A 77 12.65 -7.66 18.18
CA ILE A 77 12.69 -7.05 16.84
C ILE A 77 13.80 -5.99 16.79
N VAL A 78 13.90 -5.12 17.79
CA VAL A 78 14.95 -4.09 17.87
C VAL A 78 16.34 -4.74 17.90
N GLN A 79 16.52 -5.78 18.70
CA GLN A 79 17.79 -6.53 18.74
C GLN A 79 18.11 -7.17 17.38
N SER A 80 17.12 -7.76 16.71
CA SER A 80 17.30 -8.40 15.41
C SER A 80 17.74 -7.41 14.32
N ILE A 81 17.25 -6.16 14.39
CA ILE A 81 17.71 -5.06 13.53
C ILE A 81 19.16 -4.70 13.86
N ALA A 82 19.51 -4.57 15.15
CA ALA A 82 20.87 -4.24 15.58
C ALA A 82 21.90 -5.30 15.17
N ASP A 83 21.51 -6.57 15.20
CA ASP A 83 22.34 -7.71 14.79
C ASP A 83 22.43 -7.88 13.26
N GLY A 84 21.67 -7.08 12.48
CA GLY A 84 21.66 -7.12 11.02
C GLY A 84 20.88 -8.29 10.42
N SER A 85 20.15 -9.06 11.23
CA SER A 85 19.32 -10.19 10.78
C SER A 85 18.01 -9.75 10.13
N VAL A 86 17.51 -8.56 10.48
CA VAL A 86 16.30 -7.96 9.91
C VAL A 86 16.64 -6.56 9.38
N PRO A 87 16.34 -6.24 8.10
CA PRO A 87 16.50 -4.90 7.56
C PRO A 87 15.67 -3.86 8.32
N LEU A 88 16.20 -2.64 8.41
CA LEU A 88 15.58 -1.53 9.16
C LEU A 88 14.14 -1.23 8.69
N ASP A 89 13.91 -1.19 7.39
CA ASP A 89 12.59 -1.08 6.76
C ASP A 89 11.61 -2.07 7.40
N SER A 90 11.93 -3.36 7.33
CA SER A 90 10.97 -4.41 7.67
C SER A 90 10.80 -4.48 9.18
N GLY A 91 11.88 -4.24 9.94
CA GLY A 91 11.83 -4.08 11.38
C GLY A 91 10.92 -2.93 11.84
N THR A 92 10.99 -1.77 11.21
CA THR A 92 10.12 -0.63 11.56
C THR A 92 8.66 -0.88 11.21
N GLN A 93 8.39 -1.59 10.10
CA GLN A 93 7.04 -2.00 9.74
C GLN A 93 6.47 -3.01 10.75
N LEU A 94 7.27 -3.97 11.19
CA LEU A 94 6.90 -4.93 12.24
C LEU A 94 6.58 -4.25 13.57
N LEU A 95 7.40 -3.28 14.01
CA LEU A 95 7.14 -2.51 15.24
C LEU A 95 5.83 -1.71 15.14
N THR A 96 5.52 -1.15 13.97
CA THR A 96 4.27 -0.43 13.74
C THR A 96 3.05 -1.36 13.80
N SER A 97 3.15 -2.55 13.19
CA SER A 97 2.13 -3.59 13.29
C SER A 97 1.94 -4.07 14.74
N LEU A 98 3.03 -4.22 15.49
CA LEU A 98 3.00 -4.61 16.89
C LEU A 98 2.29 -3.56 17.77
N ALA A 99 2.56 -2.27 17.55
CA ALA A 99 1.85 -1.19 18.24
C ALA A 99 0.34 -1.18 17.93
N SER A 100 -0.02 -1.51 16.70
CA SER A 100 -1.42 -1.62 16.28
C SER A 100 -2.11 -2.80 16.97
N LEU A 101 -1.42 -3.94 17.12
CA LEU A 101 -1.91 -5.09 17.88
C LEU A 101 -2.07 -4.77 19.37
N ALA A 102 -1.11 -4.05 19.96
CA ALA A 102 -1.19 -3.62 21.36
C ALA A 102 -2.45 -2.79 21.64
N LYS A 103 -2.74 -1.84 20.75
CA LYS A 103 -3.94 -1.01 20.84
C LYS A 103 -5.23 -1.82 20.72
N LEU A 104 -5.26 -2.83 19.86
CA LEU A 104 -6.42 -3.74 19.75
C LEU A 104 -6.62 -4.53 21.04
N GLN A 105 -5.56 -5.09 21.61
CA GLN A 105 -5.66 -5.82 22.89
C GLN A 105 -6.14 -4.93 24.03
N GLU A 106 -5.69 -3.68 24.09
CA GLU A 106 -6.16 -2.69 25.06
C GLU A 106 -7.66 -2.40 24.88
N MET A 107 -8.13 -2.21 23.64
CA MET A 107 -9.55 -2.01 23.35
C MET A 107 -10.40 -3.23 23.76
N ASP A 108 -9.91 -4.46 23.52
CA ASP A 108 -10.58 -5.69 23.91
C ASP A 108 -10.65 -5.85 25.44
N GLU A 109 -9.61 -5.43 26.16
CA GLU A 109 -9.59 -5.43 27.62
C GLU A 109 -10.59 -4.41 28.19
N LEU A 110 -10.58 -3.17 27.65
CA LEU A 110 -11.52 -2.13 28.07
C LEU A 110 -12.97 -2.55 27.82
N THR A 111 -13.25 -3.16 26.66
CA THR A 111 -14.59 -3.67 26.33
C THR A 111 -15.04 -4.73 27.35
N ARG A 112 -14.17 -5.71 27.64
CA ARG A 112 -14.46 -6.73 28.66
C ARG A 112 -14.73 -6.14 30.05
N ARG A 113 -13.97 -5.11 30.45
CA ARG A 113 -14.15 -4.42 31.73
C ARG A 113 -15.47 -3.66 31.78
N ILE A 114 -15.87 -3.00 30.69
CA ILE A 114 -17.15 -2.29 30.59
C ILE A 114 -18.31 -3.28 30.70
N GLU A 115 -18.29 -4.37 29.91
CA GLU A 115 -19.33 -5.40 29.95
C GLU A 115 -19.48 -6.03 31.35
N ALA A 116 -18.36 -6.27 32.04
CA ALA A 116 -18.39 -6.80 33.40
C ALA A 116 -19.01 -5.81 34.39
N LEU A 117 -18.78 -4.50 34.23
CA LEU A 117 -19.41 -3.47 35.06
C LEU A 117 -20.90 -3.31 34.76
N GLU A 118 -21.30 -3.43 33.49
CA GLU A 118 -22.71 -3.36 33.08
C GLU A 118 -23.53 -4.54 33.59
N LYS A 119 -22.93 -5.74 33.70
CA LYS A 119 -23.58 -6.94 34.28
C LYS A 119 -23.78 -6.87 35.81
N ASN A 120 -23.05 -5.98 36.49
CA ASN A 120 -23.14 -5.80 37.94
C ASN A 120 -24.08 -4.65 38.35
N LYS A 121 -24.83 -4.07 37.39
CA LYS A 121 -25.95 -3.16 37.62
C LYS A 121 -27.27 -3.90 37.56
#